data_AF-A0A2N2GS42-F1
#
_entry.id   AF-A0A2N2GS42-F1
#
_cell.length_a   1.000
_cell.length_b   1.000
_cell.length_c   1.000
_cell.angle_alpha   90.00
_cell.angle_beta   90.00
_cell.angle_gamma   90.00
#
_symmetry.space_group_name_H-M   'P 1'
#
loop_
_entity.id
_entity.type
_entity.pdbx_description
1 polymer ?
#
loop_
_entity_poly.entity_id
_entity_poly.type
_entity_poly.pdbx_seq_one_letter_code
_entity_poly.pdbx_strand_id
1 'polypeptide(L)'
;MQENSYDCIIIGAGPGGLQAAIHLARYNRKVLLIDQGGGRTRHALHIENYLGLEITSGKELVDIGIRQIKSFGADFRQEHVASVRAEKGFIVSTEKGQYHSPYAIVSAGVVEHLPKIKGMNRFFSRTVFTCVDCDGYRTTGKKLVILGDSLEAMRLAFAMRQMFTPDIMLILPDGVLPADHAGLLAEDGIGFLAGIPQEFLGDAALRGVRLTDGQEIACQVAMLSYEYTLNDSCLAGLALAREGNGRELATDPASETSVENLFALGALKAGKAQAIIAAGQGAMVGIEINRRLLDL
;
A
#
# COMPACT_ATOMS: atom_id res chain seq x y z
N MET A 1 -15.38 -34.80 0.57
CA MET A 1 -14.67 -33.51 0.42
C MET A 1 -15.72 -32.43 0.45
N GLN A 2 -15.57 -31.40 1.28
CA GLN A 2 -16.45 -30.23 1.22
C GLN A 2 -16.35 -29.60 -0.17
N GLU A 3 -17.49 -29.25 -0.78
CA GLU A 3 -17.51 -28.31 -1.91
C GLU A 3 -16.76 -27.03 -1.49
N ASN A 4 -16.05 -26.39 -2.42
CA ASN A 4 -15.27 -25.17 -2.16
C ASN A 4 -14.12 -25.29 -1.13
N SER A 5 -13.53 -26.48 -0.98
CA SER A 5 -12.30 -26.67 -0.19
C SER A 5 -11.02 -26.43 -1.03
N TYR A 6 -10.06 -25.70 -0.46
CA TYR A 6 -8.76 -25.33 -1.02
C TYR A 6 -7.64 -25.67 -0.03
N ASP A 7 -6.40 -25.79 -0.51
CA ASP A 7 -5.22 -25.89 0.36
C ASP A 7 -4.89 -24.53 0.98
N CYS A 8 -5.11 -23.44 0.24
CA CYS A 8 -4.87 -22.08 0.71
C CYS A 8 -5.84 -21.09 0.03
N ILE A 9 -6.37 -20.15 0.83
CA ILE A 9 -7.15 -19.01 0.33
C ILE A 9 -6.34 -17.73 0.54
N ILE A 10 -6.24 -16.91 -0.49
CA ILE A 10 -5.48 -15.66 -0.52
C ILE A 10 -6.44 -14.49 -0.74
N ILE A 11 -6.37 -13.50 0.15
CA ILE A 11 -7.25 -12.32 0.14
C ILE A 11 -6.43 -11.11 -0.31
N GLY A 12 -6.65 -10.66 -1.54
CA GLY A 12 -5.99 -9.52 -2.17
C GLY A 12 -5.00 -9.90 -3.27
N ALA A 13 -5.17 -9.31 -4.45
CA ALA A 13 -4.33 -9.51 -5.64
C ALA A 13 -3.16 -8.51 -5.72
N GLY A 14 -2.64 -8.04 -4.58
CA GLY A 14 -1.39 -7.29 -4.55
C GLY A 14 -0.17 -8.18 -4.88
N PRO A 15 1.03 -7.59 -5.04
CA PRO A 15 2.25 -8.34 -5.34
C PRO A 15 2.53 -9.52 -4.39
N GLY A 16 2.23 -9.37 -3.10
CA GLY A 16 2.40 -10.45 -2.12
C GLY A 16 1.44 -11.61 -2.33
N GLY A 17 0.13 -11.33 -2.41
CA GLY A 17 -0.87 -12.36 -2.68
C GLY A 17 -0.66 -13.07 -4.02
N LEU A 18 -0.35 -12.32 -5.08
CA LEU A 18 -0.06 -12.91 -6.39
C LEU A 18 1.19 -13.78 -6.37
N GLN A 19 2.29 -13.34 -5.74
CA GLN A 19 3.51 -14.15 -5.68
C GLN A 19 3.31 -15.42 -4.84
N ALA A 20 2.58 -15.34 -3.73
CA ALA A 20 2.22 -16.52 -2.93
C ALA A 20 1.39 -17.52 -3.75
N ALA A 21 0.39 -17.03 -4.48
CA ALA A 21 -0.43 -17.85 -5.37
C ALA A 21 0.41 -18.51 -6.47
N ILE A 22 1.36 -17.79 -7.08
CA ILE A 22 2.27 -18.34 -8.10
C ILE A 22 3.07 -19.51 -7.52
N HIS A 23 3.65 -19.37 -6.33
CA HIS A 23 4.41 -20.45 -5.69
C HIS A 23 3.54 -21.67 -5.41
N LEU A 24 2.42 -21.47 -4.71
CA LEU A 24 1.53 -22.56 -4.32
C LEU A 24 0.91 -23.29 -5.53
N ALA A 25 0.47 -22.56 -6.55
CA ALA A 25 -0.07 -23.15 -7.77
C ALA A 25 0.98 -23.98 -8.53
N ARG A 26 2.26 -23.53 -8.54
CA ARG A 26 3.36 -24.29 -9.15
C ARG A 26 3.74 -25.55 -8.38
N TYR A 27 3.35 -25.66 -7.11
CA TYR A 27 3.41 -26.91 -6.34
C TYR A 27 2.16 -27.78 -6.54
N ASN A 28 1.29 -27.46 -7.51
CA ASN A 28 0.02 -28.12 -7.77
C ASN A 28 -0.94 -28.11 -6.56
N ARG A 29 -0.84 -27.08 -5.70
CA ARG A 29 -1.79 -26.87 -4.60
C ARG A 29 -3.08 -26.25 -5.14
N LYS A 30 -4.20 -26.59 -4.51
CA LYS A 30 -5.51 -26.01 -4.83
C LYS A 30 -5.61 -24.64 -4.15
N VAL A 31 -5.43 -23.58 -4.93
CA VAL A 31 -5.38 -22.19 -4.42
C VAL A 31 -6.58 -21.40 -4.93
N LEU A 32 -7.18 -20.61 -4.04
CA LEU A 32 -8.14 -19.57 -4.40
C LEU A 32 -7.59 -18.20 -4.04
N LEU A 33 -7.48 -17.31 -5.02
CA LEU A 33 -7.23 -15.89 -4.78
C LEU A 33 -8.51 -15.08 -4.97
N ILE A 34 -8.91 -14.33 -3.95
CA ILE A 34 -10.09 -13.47 -3.93
C ILE A 34 -9.63 -12.01 -3.88
N ASP A 35 -10.12 -11.18 -4.79
CA ASP A 35 -9.79 -9.76 -4.83
C ASP A 35 -10.97 -8.92 -5.32
N GLN A 36 -11.25 -7.80 -4.67
CA GLN A 36 -12.35 -6.91 -5.06
C GLN A 36 -12.00 -5.98 -6.24
N GLY A 37 -10.73 -5.90 -6.62
CA GLY A 37 -10.19 -4.93 -7.56
C GLY A 37 -9.73 -3.63 -6.91
N GLY A 38 -9.03 -2.81 -7.69
CA GLY A 38 -8.42 -1.56 -7.22
C GLY A 38 -7.10 -1.81 -6.49
N GLY A 39 -6.90 -1.10 -5.38
CA GLY A 39 -5.72 -1.22 -4.53
C GLY A 39 -4.53 -0.37 -4.98
N ARG A 40 -3.70 0.01 -4.00
CA ARG A 40 -2.58 0.95 -4.15
C ARG A 40 -1.64 0.63 -5.31
N THR A 41 -1.26 -0.64 -5.46
CA THR A 41 -0.38 -1.06 -6.58
C THR A 41 -1.02 -0.76 -7.92
N ARG A 42 -2.32 -1.04 -8.11
CA ARG A 42 -2.99 -0.86 -9.39
C ARG A 42 -3.07 0.60 -9.85
N HIS A 43 -3.03 1.53 -8.91
CA HIS A 43 -3.03 2.97 -9.17
C HIS A 43 -1.66 3.52 -9.59
N ALA A 44 -0.57 2.78 -9.37
CA ALA A 44 0.77 3.19 -9.79
C ALA A 44 0.85 3.23 -11.32
N LEU A 45 1.02 4.43 -11.89
CA LEU A 45 1.21 4.61 -13.33
C LEU A 45 2.56 4.08 -13.79
N HIS A 46 3.57 4.18 -12.92
CA HIS A 46 4.93 3.74 -13.20
C HIS A 46 5.53 3.09 -11.95
N ILE A 47 6.11 1.91 -12.13
CA ILE A 47 6.93 1.20 -11.17
C ILE A 47 8.30 1.05 -11.84
N GLU A 48 9.31 1.70 -11.27
CA GLU A 48 10.68 1.77 -11.80
C GLU A 48 11.71 1.20 -10.82
N ASN A 49 11.26 0.75 -9.65
CA ASN A 49 12.11 0.23 -8.56
C ASN A 49 11.88 -1.27 -8.32
N TYR A 50 11.47 -2.02 -9.35
CA TYR A 50 11.22 -3.45 -9.28
C TYR A 50 12.25 -4.21 -10.14
N LEU A 51 13.15 -4.95 -9.49
CA LEU A 51 14.22 -5.66 -10.20
C LEU A 51 13.67 -6.58 -11.29
N GLY A 52 14.21 -6.46 -12.50
CA GLY A 52 13.80 -7.22 -13.68
C GLY A 52 12.70 -6.55 -14.52
N LEU A 53 12.13 -5.45 -14.06
CA LEU A 53 11.17 -4.63 -14.80
C LEU A 53 11.72 -3.21 -14.89
N GLU A 54 12.09 -2.77 -16.09
CA GLU A 54 12.67 -1.42 -16.30
C GLU A 54 11.64 -0.33 -15.99
N ILE A 55 10.48 -0.39 -16.65
CA ILE A 55 9.31 0.44 -16.36
C ILE A 55 8.07 -0.41 -16.63
N THR A 56 7.14 -0.46 -15.67
CA THR A 56 5.81 -1.05 -15.88
C THR A 56 4.75 -0.22 -15.16
N SER A 57 3.48 -0.42 -15.49
CA SER A 57 2.38 0.09 -14.65
C SER A 57 2.00 -0.96 -13.60
N GLY A 58 1.54 -0.52 -12.44
CA GLY A 58 1.05 -1.46 -11.43
C GLY A 58 -0.20 -2.22 -11.87
N LYS A 59 -1.01 -1.64 -12.77
CA LYS A 59 -2.09 -2.36 -13.45
C LYS A 59 -1.58 -3.53 -14.28
N GLU A 60 -0.56 -3.29 -15.11
CA GLU A 60 0.05 -4.34 -15.93
C GLU A 60 0.67 -5.44 -15.06
N LEU A 61 1.41 -5.07 -14.01
CA LEU A 61 2.00 -6.01 -13.06
C LEU A 61 0.93 -6.95 -12.45
N VAL A 62 -0.18 -6.38 -11.95
CA VAL A 62 -1.28 -7.15 -11.35
C VAL A 62 -1.96 -8.03 -12.40
N ASP A 63 -2.28 -7.48 -13.57
CA ASP A 63 -2.97 -8.23 -14.63
C ASP A 63 -2.10 -9.39 -15.16
N ILE A 64 -0.77 -9.22 -15.25
CA ILE A 64 0.19 -10.29 -15.57
C ILE A 64 0.14 -11.39 -14.50
N GLY A 65 0.24 -11.02 -13.22
CA GLY A 65 0.20 -11.98 -12.12
C GLY A 65 -1.10 -12.79 -12.10
N ILE A 66 -2.26 -12.14 -12.32
CA ILE A 66 -3.56 -12.84 -12.42
C ILE A 66 -3.57 -13.84 -13.59
N ARG A 67 -3.00 -13.49 -14.75
CA ARG A 67 -2.87 -14.45 -15.87
C ARG A 67 -1.94 -15.61 -15.50
N GLN A 68 -0.84 -15.33 -14.81
CA GLN A 68 0.13 -16.34 -14.41
C GLN A 68 -0.45 -17.36 -13.43
N ILE A 69 -1.15 -16.93 -12.38
CA ILE A 69 -1.76 -17.86 -11.41
C ILE A 69 -2.81 -18.76 -12.10
N LYS A 70 -3.60 -18.20 -13.01
CA LYS A 70 -4.60 -18.95 -13.78
C LYS A 70 -3.94 -19.99 -14.69
N SER A 71 -2.80 -19.64 -15.30
CA SER A 71 -2.04 -20.57 -16.15
C SER A 71 -1.47 -21.77 -15.38
N PHE A 72 -1.28 -21.64 -14.07
CA PHE A 72 -0.88 -22.73 -13.17
C PHE A 72 -2.08 -23.39 -12.46
N GLY A 73 -3.33 -23.07 -12.84
CA GLY A 73 -4.53 -23.73 -12.33
C GLY A 73 -5.07 -23.17 -11.00
N ALA A 74 -4.57 -22.04 -10.51
CA ALA A 74 -5.19 -21.36 -9.37
C ALA A 74 -6.50 -20.68 -9.77
N ASP A 75 -7.48 -20.74 -8.87
CA ASP A 75 -8.75 -20.04 -9.03
C ASP A 75 -8.59 -18.56 -8.67
N PHE A 76 -9.22 -17.69 -9.46
CA PHE A 76 -9.30 -16.26 -9.19
C PHE A 76 -10.77 -15.82 -9.16
N ARG A 77 -11.17 -15.13 -8.10
CA ARG A 77 -12.52 -14.61 -7.92
C ARG A 77 -12.48 -13.11 -7.69
N GLN A 78 -13.19 -12.38 -8.53
CA GLN A 78 -13.40 -10.95 -8.33
C GLN A 78 -14.62 -10.74 -7.39
N GLU A 79 -14.36 -10.68 -6.09
CA GLU A 79 -15.35 -10.66 -5.01
C GLU A 79 -14.81 -9.85 -3.81
N HIS A 80 -15.72 -9.32 -2.99
CA HIS A 80 -15.37 -8.75 -1.69
C HIS A 80 -15.43 -9.80 -0.59
N VAL A 81 -14.37 -9.89 0.23
CA VAL A 81 -14.34 -10.76 1.41
C VAL A 81 -14.91 -9.99 2.60
N ALA A 82 -16.05 -10.45 3.10
CA ALA A 82 -16.75 -9.83 4.22
C ALA A 82 -16.20 -10.27 5.58
N SER A 83 -15.80 -11.53 5.72
CA SER A 83 -15.28 -12.05 6.99
C SER A 83 -14.41 -13.29 6.83
N VAL A 84 -13.50 -13.47 7.78
CA VAL A 84 -12.67 -14.66 7.98
C VAL A 84 -12.90 -15.19 9.40
N ARG A 85 -13.22 -16.48 9.51
CA ARG A 85 -13.36 -17.19 10.80
C ARG A 85 -12.36 -18.34 10.89
N ALA A 86 -11.85 -18.58 12.09
CA ALA A 86 -10.94 -19.69 12.38
C ALA A 86 -11.70 -20.86 13.04
N GLU A 87 -12.03 -21.90 12.27
CA GLU A 87 -12.84 -23.05 12.67
C GLU A 87 -12.29 -24.34 12.05
N LYS A 88 -11.28 -24.98 12.69
CA LYS A 88 -10.54 -26.14 12.13
C LYS A 88 -9.97 -25.84 10.72
N GLY A 89 -9.26 -24.72 10.63
CA GLY A 89 -8.90 -24.05 9.39
C GLY A 89 -9.62 -22.71 9.29
N PHE A 90 -9.80 -22.20 8.09
CA PHE A 90 -10.41 -20.92 7.80
C PHE A 90 -11.69 -21.07 6.99
N ILE A 91 -12.69 -20.28 7.35
CA ILE A 91 -13.90 -20.05 6.55
C ILE A 91 -13.86 -18.60 6.07
N VAL A 92 -13.70 -18.42 4.76
CA VAL A 92 -13.68 -17.11 4.10
C VAL A 92 -15.04 -16.89 3.46
N SER A 93 -15.75 -15.85 3.91
CA SER A 93 -17.11 -15.53 3.44
C SER A 93 -17.08 -14.34 2.49
N THR A 94 -17.70 -14.49 1.34
CA THR A 94 -17.98 -13.42 0.38
C THR A 94 -19.49 -13.27 0.20
N GLU A 95 -19.90 -12.26 -0.55
CA GLU A 95 -21.29 -12.10 -1.00
C GLU A 95 -21.80 -13.26 -1.88
N LYS A 96 -20.91 -14.08 -2.45
CA LYS A 96 -21.26 -15.16 -3.40
C LYS A 96 -21.15 -16.56 -2.80
N GLY A 97 -20.50 -16.72 -1.64
CA GLY A 97 -20.39 -18.01 -0.99
C GLY A 97 -19.38 -18.07 0.14
N GLN A 98 -19.15 -19.29 0.61
CA GLN A 98 -18.15 -19.61 1.63
C GLN A 98 -17.13 -20.58 1.06
N TYR A 99 -15.87 -20.34 1.43
CA TYR A 99 -14.72 -21.11 0.98
C TYR A 99 -13.92 -21.57 2.20
N HIS A 100 -13.39 -22.79 2.12
CA HIS A 100 -12.71 -23.44 3.24
C HIS A 100 -11.26 -23.77 2.91
N SER A 101 -10.32 -23.50 3.82
CA SER A 101 -8.93 -23.92 3.68
C SER A 101 -8.21 -24.09 5.01
N PRO A 102 -7.17 -24.95 5.12
CA PRO A 102 -6.34 -25.01 6.32
C PRO A 102 -5.43 -23.78 6.48
N TYR A 103 -5.07 -23.09 5.39
CA TYR A 103 -4.22 -21.89 5.40
C TYR A 103 -4.93 -20.68 4.79
N ALA A 104 -4.65 -19.48 5.31
CA ALA A 104 -5.09 -18.23 4.73
C ALA A 104 -3.97 -17.20 4.67
N ILE A 105 -3.93 -16.41 3.59
CA ILE A 105 -3.00 -15.30 3.41
C ILE A 105 -3.80 -14.02 3.18
N VAL A 106 -3.50 -12.96 3.92
CA VAL A 106 -4.12 -11.65 3.74
C VAL A 106 -3.08 -10.68 3.18
N SER A 107 -3.37 -10.13 2.00
CA SER A 107 -2.56 -9.17 1.25
C SER A 107 -3.41 -8.02 0.71
N ALA A 108 -4.39 -7.58 1.51
CA ALA A 108 -5.40 -6.60 1.13
C ALA A 108 -4.89 -5.13 1.13
N GLY A 109 -3.69 -4.88 1.67
CA GLY A 109 -3.04 -3.57 1.62
C GLY A 109 -3.71 -2.50 2.49
N VAL A 110 -3.61 -1.24 2.07
CA VAL A 110 -4.09 -0.06 2.82
C VAL A 110 -4.80 0.90 1.89
N VAL A 111 -5.51 1.87 2.47
CA VAL A 111 -6.11 3.01 1.77
C VAL A 111 -5.64 4.30 2.41
N GLU A 112 -5.09 5.19 1.60
CA GLU A 112 -4.69 6.55 2.02
C GLU A 112 -5.91 7.45 2.27
N HIS A 113 -5.87 8.22 3.35
CA HIS A 113 -6.85 9.26 3.66
C HIS A 113 -6.44 10.58 3.00
N LEU A 114 -6.55 10.63 1.68
CA LEU A 114 -6.18 11.83 0.94
C LEU A 114 -7.21 12.97 1.16
N PRO A 115 -6.75 14.22 1.33
CA PRO A 115 -7.64 15.36 1.42
C PRO A 115 -8.41 15.58 0.10
N LYS A 116 -9.62 16.11 0.21
CA LYS A 116 -10.44 16.47 -0.96
C LYS A 116 -9.95 17.77 -1.59
N ILE A 117 -8.93 17.68 -2.43
CA ILE A 117 -8.37 18.81 -3.19
C ILE A 117 -8.87 18.75 -4.63
N LYS A 118 -9.44 19.86 -5.14
CA LYS A 118 -9.86 19.94 -6.54
C LYS A 118 -8.65 19.71 -7.46
N GLY A 119 -8.84 18.93 -8.52
CA GLY A 119 -7.74 18.58 -9.44
C GLY A 119 -6.91 17.37 -9.02
N MET A 120 -7.16 16.75 -7.86
CA MET A 120 -6.44 15.54 -7.40
C MET A 120 -6.35 14.46 -8.49
N ASN A 121 -7.50 14.02 -9.04
CA ASN A 121 -7.56 12.95 -10.05
C ASN A 121 -6.75 13.26 -11.32
N ARG A 122 -6.51 14.54 -11.63
CA ARG A 122 -5.76 14.96 -12.82
C ARG A 122 -4.25 14.74 -12.64
N PHE A 123 -3.74 14.94 -11.42
CA PHE A 123 -2.30 15.00 -11.15
C PHE A 123 -1.78 13.84 -10.29
N PHE A 124 -2.67 13.13 -9.60
CA PHE A 124 -2.29 11.99 -8.77
C PHE A 124 -1.57 10.92 -9.60
N SER A 125 -0.48 10.39 -9.05
CA SER A 125 0.45 9.45 -9.69
C SER A 125 1.16 9.99 -10.95
N ARG A 126 1.03 11.27 -11.27
CA ARG A 126 1.74 11.95 -12.38
C ARG A 126 2.71 13.01 -11.90
N THR A 127 2.23 13.89 -11.03
CA THR A 127 3.01 14.98 -10.41
C THR A 127 2.64 15.19 -8.94
N VAL A 128 1.60 14.52 -8.45
CA VAL A 128 1.21 14.47 -7.03
C VAL A 128 1.37 13.03 -6.55
N PHE A 129 2.18 12.82 -5.53
CA PHE A 129 2.60 11.49 -5.08
C PHE A 129 2.44 11.33 -3.57
N THR A 130 2.50 10.10 -3.06
CA THR A 130 2.42 9.76 -1.63
C THR A 130 3.61 8.94 -1.12
N CYS A 131 4.40 8.38 -2.03
CA CYS A 131 5.45 7.42 -1.71
C CYS A 131 6.81 7.94 -2.16
N VAL A 132 7.67 8.25 -1.19
CA VAL A 132 9.05 8.72 -1.43
C VAL A 132 9.88 7.67 -2.17
N ASP A 133 9.81 6.42 -1.72
CA ASP A 133 10.58 5.32 -2.30
C ASP A 133 10.16 4.99 -3.75
N CYS A 134 8.94 5.38 -4.13
CA CYS A 134 8.35 5.12 -5.43
C CYS A 134 8.62 6.28 -6.40
N ASP A 135 8.30 7.50 -5.98
CA ASP A 135 8.24 8.67 -6.86
C ASP A 135 9.16 9.82 -6.43
N GLY A 136 9.88 9.70 -5.31
CA GLY A 136 10.78 10.74 -4.81
C GLY A 136 11.84 11.15 -5.82
N TYR A 137 12.42 10.19 -6.57
CA TYR A 137 13.37 10.52 -7.64
C TYR A 137 12.78 11.45 -8.71
N ARG A 138 11.46 11.37 -8.99
CA ARG A 138 10.78 12.25 -9.95
C ARG A 138 10.69 13.69 -9.49
N THR A 139 10.94 13.99 -8.21
CA THR A 139 10.95 15.34 -7.66
C THR A 139 12.33 16.00 -7.75
N THR A 140 13.35 15.29 -8.23
CA THR A 140 14.74 15.78 -8.27
C THR A 140 14.84 17.12 -9.00
N GLY A 141 15.42 18.12 -8.34
CA GLY A 141 15.63 19.46 -8.88
C GLY A 141 14.36 20.26 -9.22
N LYS A 142 13.17 19.81 -8.79
CA LYS A 142 11.90 20.48 -9.05
C LYS A 142 11.42 21.28 -7.84
N LYS A 143 10.57 22.28 -8.09
CA LYS A 143 9.82 22.97 -7.04
C LYS A 143 8.80 22.03 -6.42
N LEU A 144 9.04 21.62 -5.18
CA LEU A 144 8.25 20.63 -4.47
C LEU A 144 7.39 21.29 -3.40
N VAL A 145 6.09 20.99 -3.42
CA VAL A 145 5.21 21.27 -2.28
C VAL A 145 4.97 19.97 -1.51
N ILE A 146 5.10 20.02 -0.19
CA ILE A 146 4.73 18.91 0.69
C ILE A 146 3.47 19.32 1.43
N LEU A 147 2.41 18.54 1.28
CA LEU A 147 1.13 18.73 1.96
C LEU A 147 0.96 17.63 3.00
N GLY A 148 0.64 18.00 4.25
CA GLY A 148 0.35 17.03 5.29
C GLY A 148 -0.37 17.65 6.48
N ASP A 149 -0.52 16.88 7.54
CA ASP A 149 -1.26 17.26 8.75
C ASP A 149 -0.56 16.83 10.05
N SER A 150 0.71 16.43 9.96
CA SER A 150 1.46 15.86 11.08
C SER A 150 2.94 16.22 11.04
N LEU A 151 3.65 15.94 12.14
CA LEU A 151 5.11 16.10 12.23
C LEU A 151 5.87 15.21 11.24
N GLU A 152 5.25 14.11 10.77
CA GLU A 152 5.85 13.25 9.75
C GLU A 152 6.01 13.98 8.41
N ALA A 153 5.10 14.90 8.08
CA ALA A 153 5.21 15.73 6.87
C ALA A 153 6.41 16.70 6.98
N MET A 154 6.72 17.19 8.18
CA MET A 154 7.92 18.00 8.43
C MET A 154 9.20 17.17 8.29
N ARG A 155 9.25 15.96 8.88
CA ARG A 155 10.38 15.04 8.71
C ARG A 155 10.60 14.67 7.24
N LEU A 156 9.50 14.46 6.51
CA LEU A 156 9.52 14.24 5.08
C LEU A 156 10.15 15.43 4.35
N ALA A 157 9.86 16.69 4.71
CA ALA A 157 10.46 17.85 4.09
C ALA A 157 11.99 17.88 4.23
N PHE A 158 12.50 17.62 5.43
CA PHE A 158 13.95 17.50 5.65
C PHE A 158 14.56 16.35 4.83
N ALA A 159 13.92 15.18 4.82
CA ALA A 159 14.40 14.03 4.05
C ALA A 159 14.43 14.31 2.53
N MET A 160 13.35 14.88 1.99
CA MET A 160 13.26 15.23 0.56
C MET A 160 14.29 16.28 0.17
N ARG A 161 14.62 17.22 1.07
CA ARG A 161 15.68 18.21 0.86
C ARG A 161 17.02 17.55 0.66
N GLN A 162 17.36 16.61 1.55
CA GLN A 162 18.65 15.93 1.52
C GLN A 162 18.81 15.03 0.29
N MET A 163 17.71 14.48 -0.24
CA MET A 163 17.76 13.49 -1.30
C MET A 163 17.51 14.03 -2.71
N PHE A 164 16.60 14.99 -2.89
CA PHE A 164 16.04 15.26 -4.22
C PHE A 164 16.06 16.73 -4.63
N THR A 165 15.65 17.67 -3.78
CA THR A 165 15.52 19.07 -4.20
C THR A 165 15.64 20.06 -3.06
N PRO A 166 16.36 21.19 -3.22
CA PRO A 166 16.42 22.24 -2.22
C PRO A 166 15.21 23.19 -2.25
N ASP A 167 14.39 23.18 -3.31
CA ASP A 167 13.23 24.06 -3.49
C ASP A 167 11.97 23.38 -2.95
N ILE A 168 11.75 23.50 -1.63
CA ILE A 168 10.66 22.85 -0.91
C ILE A 168 9.81 23.89 -0.17
N MET A 169 8.49 23.78 -0.33
CA MET A 169 7.48 24.44 0.49
C MET A 169 6.65 23.39 1.25
N LEU A 170 6.74 23.39 2.57
CA LEU A 170 5.90 22.60 3.46
C LEU A 170 4.63 23.39 3.79
N ILE A 171 3.46 22.79 3.57
CA ILE A 171 2.17 23.37 3.91
C ILE A 171 1.45 22.45 4.88
N LEU A 172 1.10 22.99 6.06
CA LEU A 172 0.39 22.28 7.13
C LEU A 172 -0.79 23.12 7.64
N PRO A 173 -1.85 22.50 8.19
CA PRO A 173 -2.87 23.23 8.95
C PRO A 173 -2.28 24.00 10.15
N ASP A 174 -3.00 25.02 10.62
CA ASP A 174 -2.64 25.78 11.82
C ASP A 174 -2.54 24.86 13.06
N GLY A 175 -1.56 25.13 13.92
CA GLY A 175 -1.37 24.43 15.20
C GLY A 175 -0.67 23.07 15.12
N VAL A 176 -0.26 22.62 13.93
CA VAL A 176 0.44 21.33 13.75
C VAL A 176 1.91 21.41 14.18
N LEU A 177 2.61 22.52 13.91
CA LEU A 177 4.00 22.69 14.30
C LEU A 177 4.12 23.38 15.67
N PRO A 178 4.96 22.85 16.57
CA PRO A 178 5.39 23.59 17.75
C PRO A 178 6.21 24.83 17.35
N ALA A 179 6.18 25.87 18.18
CA ALA A 179 6.70 27.21 17.84
C ALA A 179 8.21 27.27 17.52
N ASP A 180 8.99 26.32 18.03
CA ASP A 180 10.44 26.18 17.83
C ASP A 180 10.81 25.51 16.49
N HIS A 181 9.89 24.77 15.86
CA HIS A 181 10.20 23.98 14.66
C HIS A 181 10.22 24.80 13.37
N ALA A 182 9.57 25.97 13.33
CA ALA A 182 9.64 26.88 12.18
C ALA A 182 11.06 27.43 11.96
N GLY A 183 11.84 27.62 13.03
CA GLY A 183 13.25 28.02 12.95
C GLY A 183 14.10 26.97 12.26
N LEU A 184 13.90 25.69 12.61
CA LEU A 184 14.63 24.56 12.00
C LEU A 184 14.38 24.46 10.49
N LEU A 185 13.13 24.64 10.06
CA LEU A 185 12.80 24.66 8.62
C LEU A 185 13.52 25.81 7.91
N ALA A 186 13.57 26.99 8.52
CA ALA A 186 14.24 28.16 7.95
C ALA A 186 15.77 28.00 7.89
N GLU A 187 16.39 27.37 8.89
CA GLU A 187 17.84 27.05 8.89
C GLU A 187 18.22 26.14 7.73
N ASP A 188 17.36 25.16 7.43
CA ASP A 188 17.49 24.32 6.25
C ASP A 188 16.88 24.95 4.99
N GLY A 189 16.49 26.22 4.97
CA GLY A 189 15.93 26.87 3.78
C GLY A 189 14.70 26.17 3.19
N ILE A 190 13.92 25.48 4.02
CA ILE A 190 12.63 24.89 3.68
C ILE A 190 11.57 25.95 3.94
N GLY A 191 10.82 26.31 2.91
CA GLY A 191 9.67 27.20 3.06
C GLY A 191 8.59 26.54 3.91
N PHE A 192 7.93 27.32 4.76
CA PHE A 192 6.79 26.87 5.55
C PHE A 192 5.63 27.85 5.40
N LEU A 193 4.43 27.30 5.25
CA LEU A 193 3.20 28.05 5.23
C LEU A 193 2.11 27.29 5.98
N ALA A 194 1.42 27.97 6.89
CA ALA A 194 0.20 27.42 7.47
C ALA A 194 -0.97 27.66 6.51
N GLY A 195 -1.73 26.61 6.19
CA GLY A 195 -2.85 26.73 5.26
C GLY A 195 -3.49 25.41 4.87
N ILE A 196 -4.70 25.51 4.30
CA ILE A 196 -5.48 24.36 3.84
C ILE A 196 -5.51 24.36 2.31
N PRO A 197 -4.99 23.30 1.64
CA PRO A 197 -4.99 23.21 0.19
C PRO A 197 -6.41 22.98 -0.35
N GLN A 198 -6.81 23.75 -1.36
CA GLN A 198 -8.14 23.72 -1.96
C GLN A 198 -8.13 23.17 -3.40
N GLU A 199 -7.14 23.57 -4.21
CA GLU A 199 -7.08 23.20 -5.64
C GLU A 199 -5.64 23.03 -6.13
N PHE A 200 -5.37 21.96 -6.88
CA PHE A 200 -4.18 21.85 -7.72
C PHE A 200 -4.39 22.56 -9.06
N LEU A 201 -3.45 23.40 -9.43
CA LEU A 201 -3.52 24.30 -10.57
C LEU A 201 -2.74 23.76 -11.76
N GLY A 202 -3.25 24.02 -12.97
CA GLY A 202 -2.62 23.64 -14.24
C GLY A 202 -3.47 22.67 -15.06
N ASP A 203 -3.01 22.35 -16.26
CA ASP A 203 -3.70 21.46 -17.18
C ASP A 203 -2.91 20.18 -17.44
N ALA A 204 -1.92 20.21 -18.33
CA ALA A 204 -1.08 19.05 -18.63
C ALA A 204 -0.06 18.76 -17.51
N ALA A 205 0.41 19.80 -16.83
CA ALA A 205 1.36 19.73 -15.73
C ALA A 205 0.89 20.57 -14.55
N LEU A 206 1.27 20.15 -13.34
CA LEU A 206 1.03 20.91 -12.12
C LEU A 206 1.83 22.22 -12.17
N ARG A 207 1.15 23.35 -11.94
CA ARG A 207 1.78 24.68 -11.82
C ARG A 207 1.79 25.22 -10.39
N GLY A 208 0.99 24.64 -9.49
CA GLY A 208 0.85 25.14 -8.14
C GLY A 208 -0.32 24.55 -7.37
N VAL A 209 -0.46 25.00 -6.14
CA VAL A 209 -1.61 24.73 -5.26
C VAL A 209 -2.24 26.04 -4.81
N ARG A 210 -3.56 26.14 -4.84
CA ARG A 210 -4.33 27.24 -4.26
C ARG A 210 -4.83 26.83 -2.88
N LEU A 211 -4.67 27.71 -1.91
CA LEU A 211 -5.18 27.56 -0.56
C LEU A 211 -6.59 28.16 -0.41
N THR A 212 -7.28 27.83 0.68
CA THR A 212 -8.63 28.32 0.97
C THR A 212 -8.73 29.83 1.14
N ASP A 213 -7.63 30.50 1.49
CA ASP A 213 -7.54 31.96 1.61
C ASP A 213 -7.27 32.68 0.28
N GLY A 214 -7.12 31.91 -0.81
CA GLY A 214 -6.85 32.41 -2.16
C GLY A 214 -5.37 32.50 -2.54
N GLN A 215 -4.43 32.26 -1.61
CA GLN A 215 -3.00 32.25 -1.95
C GLN A 215 -2.67 31.11 -2.93
N GLU A 216 -1.84 31.40 -3.93
CA GLU A 216 -1.34 30.42 -4.89
C GLU A 216 0.17 30.19 -4.70
N ILE A 217 0.56 28.94 -4.49
CA ILE A 217 1.94 28.53 -4.29
C ILE A 217 2.38 27.81 -5.55
N ALA A 218 3.36 28.35 -6.26
CA ALA A 218 3.88 27.74 -7.48
C ALA A 218 4.68 26.48 -7.18
N CYS A 219 4.39 25.38 -7.87
CA CYS A 219 5.13 24.13 -7.75
C CYS A 219 5.01 23.29 -9.03
N GLN A 220 5.95 22.36 -9.21
CA GLN A 220 5.96 21.43 -10.34
C GLN A 220 5.55 20.02 -9.92
N VAL A 221 5.75 19.69 -8.64
CA VAL A 221 5.42 18.39 -8.04
C VAL A 221 4.91 18.60 -6.61
N ALA A 222 4.09 17.67 -6.14
CA ALA A 222 3.65 17.63 -4.75
C ALA A 222 3.83 16.25 -4.13
N MET A 223 4.16 16.21 -2.83
CA MET A 223 4.15 15.00 -2.02
C MET A 223 3.09 15.14 -0.92
N LEU A 224 2.26 14.13 -0.76
CA LEU A 224 1.19 14.07 0.22
C LEU A 224 1.63 13.17 1.38
N SER A 225 1.52 13.68 2.61
CA SER A 225 1.85 12.97 3.84
C SER A 225 0.64 13.00 4.77
N TYR A 226 -0.25 12.02 4.58
CA TYR A 226 -1.49 11.82 5.34
C TYR A 226 -1.58 10.39 5.86
N GLU A 227 -2.47 10.18 6.83
CA GLU A 227 -2.73 8.85 7.36
C GLU A 227 -3.33 7.89 6.32
N TYR A 228 -3.23 6.59 6.61
CA TYR A 228 -3.92 5.52 5.91
C TYR A 228 -4.78 4.67 6.86
N THR A 229 -5.54 3.72 6.33
CA THR A 229 -6.19 2.65 7.11
C THR A 229 -5.87 1.30 6.49
N LEU A 230 -5.71 0.26 7.33
CA LEU A 230 -5.50 -1.10 6.86
C LEU A 230 -6.78 -1.69 6.28
N ASN A 231 -6.67 -2.47 5.21
CA ASN A 231 -7.80 -3.22 4.66
C ASN A 231 -7.94 -4.59 5.37
N ASP A 232 -8.08 -4.57 6.70
CA ASP A 232 -8.12 -5.76 7.55
C ASP A 232 -9.48 -6.00 8.23
N SER A 233 -10.52 -5.23 7.84
CA SER A 233 -11.86 -5.32 8.44
C SER A 233 -12.48 -6.71 8.37
N CYS A 234 -12.17 -7.50 7.34
CA CYS A 234 -12.61 -8.90 7.22
C CYS A 234 -12.06 -9.80 8.34
N LEU A 235 -11.03 -9.36 9.08
CA LEU A 235 -10.41 -10.07 10.18
C LEU A 235 -10.93 -9.63 11.57
N ALA A 236 -11.91 -8.72 11.64
CA ALA A 236 -12.37 -8.13 12.91
C ALA A 236 -12.88 -9.15 13.93
N GLY A 237 -13.30 -10.35 13.49
CA GLY A 237 -13.70 -11.45 14.37
C GLY A 237 -12.56 -12.27 14.95
N LEU A 238 -11.31 -11.98 14.60
CA LEU A 238 -10.11 -12.68 15.06
C LEU A 238 -9.35 -11.83 16.09
N ALA A 239 -8.94 -12.44 17.19
CA ALA A 239 -8.12 -11.78 18.22
C ALA A 239 -6.64 -11.70 17.78
N LEU A 240 -6.37 -10.85 16.78
CA LEU A 240 -5.03 -10.67 16.23
C LEU A 240 -4.20 -9.72 17.10
N ALA A 241 -2.97 -10.13 17.43
CA ALA A 241 -1.98 -9.26 18.03
C ALA A 241 -1.63 -8.12 17.06
N ARG A 242 -1.39 -6.92 17.62
CA ARG A 242 -1.05 -5.71 16.87
C ARG A 242 0.22 -5.08 17.40
N GLU A 243 0.91 -4.36 16.54
CA GLU A 243 2.11 -3.57 16.84
C GLU A 243 1.95 -2.13 16.32
N GLY A 244 3.00 -1.31 16.40
CA GLY A 244 2.98 0.08 15.92
C GLY A 244 1.84 0.91 16.51
N ASN A 245 1.75 0.94 17.84
CA ASN A 245 0.67 1.58 18.60
C ASN A 245 -0.72 0.97 18.37
N GLY A 246 -0.78 -0.31 18.04
CA GLY A 246 -2.03 -1.05 17.85
C GLY A 246 -2.64 -0.88 16.46
N ARG A 247 -1.85 -0.45 15.48
CA ARG A 247 -2.28 -0.21 14.11
C ARG A 247 -1.98 -1.41 13.23
N GLU A 248 -0.72 -1.77 13.04
CA GLU A 248 -0.29 -2.89 12.19
C GLU A 248 -0.57 -4.26 12.80
N LEU A 249 -0.81 -5.26 11.96
CA LEU A 249 -0.86 -6.66 12.39
C LEU A 249 0.54 -7.13 12.79
N ALA A 250 0.68 -7.63 14.00
CA ALA A 250 1.92 -8.22 14.46
C ALA A 250 2.12 -9.58 13.77
N THR A 251 3.33 -9.78 13.24
CA THR A 251 3.71 -11.04 12.59
C THR A 251 5.10 -11.48 13.00
N ASP A 252 5.35 -12.78 12.96
CA ASP A 252 6.69 -13.32 13.09
C ASP A 252 7.56 -13.05 11.82
N PRO A 253 8.85 -13.46 11.80
CA PRO A 253 9.70 -13.32 10.62
C PRO A 253 9.21 -14.09 9.38
N ALA A 254 8.40 -15.15 9.56
CA ALA A 254 7.75 -15.90 8.49
C ALA A 254 6.45 -15.22 7.99
N SER A 255 6.11 -14.04 8.52
CA SER A 255 4.87 -13.29 8.24
C SER A 255 3.58 -13.98 8.73
N GLU A 256 3.70 -14.91 9.68
CA GLU A 256 2.57 -15.55 10.36
C GLU A 256 2.04 -14.64 11.47
N THR A 257 0.71 -14.54 11.59
CA THR A 257 0.04 -13.74 12.62
C THR A 257 -0.04 -14.51 13.95
N SER A 258 -0.63 -13.91 14.99
CA SER A 258 -0.94 -14.63 16.24
C SER A 258 -2.00 -15.72 16.10
N VAL A 259 -2.67 -15.82 14.95
CA VAL A 259 -3.55 -16.94 14.60
C VAL A 259 -2.76 -17.88 13.71
N GLU A 260 -2.57 -19.11 14.20
CA GLU A 260 -1.84 -20.16 13.49
C GLU A 260 -2.39 -20.36 12.07
N ASN A 261 -1.48 -20.48 11.09
CA ASN A 261 -1.75 -20.69 9.68
C ASN A 261 -2.44 -19.51 8.95
N LEU A 262 -2.58 -18.35 9.61
CA LEU A 262 -2.97 -17.09 9.01
C LEU A 262 -1.74 -16.20 8.82
N PHE A 263 -1.44 -15.84 7.58
CA PHE A 263 -0.31 -14.99 7.22
C PHE A 263 -0.78 -13.60 6.77
N ALA A 264 -0.05 -12.55 7.13
CA ALA A 264 -0.32 -11.18 6.71
C ALA A 264 0.87 -10.60 5.95
N LEU A 265 0.63 -10.07 4.74
CA LEU A 265 1.67 -9.61 3.82
C LEU A 265 1.54 -8.11 3.50
N GLY A 266 2.64 -7.54 3.04
CA GLY A 266 2.71 -6.17 2.54
C GLY A 266 2.41 -5.16 3.64
N ALA A 267 1.60 -4.15 3.33
CA ALA A 267 1.34 -3.02 4.22
C ALA A 267 0.38 -3.31 5.39
N LEU A 268 -0.07 -4.56 5.55
CA LEU A 268 -0.88 -4.94 6.70
C LEU A 268 -0.06 -5.11 7.99
N LYS A 269 1.25 -5.35 7.85
CA LYS A 269 2.19 -5.53 8.96
C LYS A 269 3.20 -4.39 9.04
N ALA A 270 3.92 -4.26 10.15
CA ALA A 270 4.95 -3.24 10.28
C ALA A 270 6.12 -3.50 9.33
N GLY A 271 6.79 -2.40 8.95
CA GLY A 271 7.97 -2.41 8.09
C GLY A 271 7.76 -1.68 6.78
N LYS A 272 8.65 -1.96 5.81
CA LYS A 272 8.68 -1.28 4.52
C LYS A 272 7.68 -1.91 3.55
N ALA A 273 6.78 -1.10 3.02
CA ALA A 273 5.70 -1.54 2.13
C ALA A 273 5.99 -1.23 0.65
N GLN A 274 6.95 -1.92 0.05
CA GLN A 274 7.25 -1.83 -1.39
C GLN A 274 6.72 -3.06 -2.14
N ALA A 275 6.41 -2.90 -3.44
CA ALA A 275 5.88 -3.99 -4.27
C ALA A 275 6.80 -5.22 -4.29
N ILE A 276 8.10 -5.01 -4.45
CA ILE A 276 9.12 -6.08 -4.45
C ILE A 276 9.23 -6.76 -3.08
N ILE A 277 9.11 -6.01 -1.99
CA ILE A 277 9.14 -6.56 -0.62
C ILE A 277 7.91 -7.43 -0.39
N ALA A 278 6.72 -6.94 -0.75
CA ALA A 278 5.49 -7.71 -0.64
C ALA A 278 5.57 -9.01 -1.47
N ALA A 279 6.08 -8.94 -2.71
CA ALA A 279 6.31 -10.13 -3.52
C ALA A 279 7.28 -11.12 -2.84
N GLY A 280 8.41 -10.64 -2.30
CA GLY A 280 9.35 -11.47 -1.55
C GLY A 280 8.72 -12.18 -0.35
N GLN A 281 7.88 -11.48 0.41
CA GLN A 281 7.09 -12.08 1.50
C GLN A 281 6.12 -13.15 0.97
N GLY A 282 5.44 -12.88 -0.14
CA GLY A 282 4.56 -13.86 -0.80
C GLY A 282 5.29 -15.13 -1.23
N ALA A 283 6.47 -15.00 -1.81
CA ALA A 283 7.31 -16.15 -2.18
C ALA A 283 7.69 -16.99 -0.97
N MET A 284 8.17 -16.33 0.10
CA MET A 284 8.54 -16.98 1.36
C MET A 284 7.34 -17.75 1.97
N VAL A 285 6.18 -17.11 2.10
CA VAL A 285 4.99 -17.75 2.67
C VAL A 285 4.47 -18.89 1.80
N GLY A 286 4.51 -18.74 0.47
CA GLY A 286 4.13 -19.83 -0.44
C GLY A 286 5.01 -21.08 -0.30
N ILE A 287 6.32 -20.89 -0.05
CA ILE A 287 7.26 -21.99 0.24
C ILE A 287 6.95 -22.61 1.60
N GLU A 288 6.75 -21.79 2.62
CA GLU A 288 6.51 -22.26 4.00
C GLU A 288 5.20 -23.06 4.12
N ILE A 289 4.11 -22.57 3.53
CA ILE A 289 2.84 -23.31 3.52
C ILE A 289 3.01 -24.66 2.82
N ASN A 290 3.72 -24.71 1.69
CA ASN A 290 3.96 -25.97 1.01
C ASN A 290 4.81 -26.94 1.85
N ARG A 291 5.81 -26.44 2.60
CA ARG A 291 6.61 -27.25 3.53
C ARG A 291 5.72 -27.86 4.61
N ARG A 292 4.87 -27.05 5.27
CA ARG A 292 3.93 -27.51 6.29
C ARG A 292 2.92 -28.52 5.75
N LEU A 293 2.42 -28.32 4.53
CA LEU A 293 1.52 -29.28 3.85
C LEU A 293 2.18 -30.62 3.49
N LEU A 294 3.51 -30.72 3.58
CA LEU A 294 4.26 -31.98 3.40
C LEU A 294 4.71 -32.59 4.72
N ASP A 295 4.35 -31.98 5.86
CA ASP A 295 4.86 -32.31 7.19
C ASP A 295 6.41 -32.27 7.28
N LEU A 296 7.04 -31.43 6.45
CA LEU A 296 8.48 -31.12 6.50
C LEU A 296 8.77 -29.96 7.45
#